data_AF-A0A934H204-F1
#
_entry.id   AF-A0A934H204-F1
#
_cell.length_a   1.000
_cell.length_b   1.000
_cell.length_c   1.000
_cell.angle_alpha   90.00
_cell.angle_beta   90.00
_cell.angle_gamma   90.00
#
_symmetry.space_group_name_H-M   'P 1'
#
loop_
_entity.id
_entity.type
_entity.pdbx_description
1 polymer ?
#
loop_
_entity_poly.entity_id
_entity_poly.type
_entity_poly.pdbx_seq_one_letter_code
_entity_poly.pdbx_strand_id
1 'polypeptide(L)' 'MKPPMSAENSLPRTFILRIWREKTDNESFLWRGSVSNAQSGERLYFQTMEQLKDAVTRMIETPPRENIPDSETSIL' A
#
# COMPACT_ATOMS: atom_id res chain seq x y z
N MET A 1 -14.14 -37.37 -2.23
CA MET A 1 -13.55 -36.28 -3.04
C MET A 1 -13.78 -34.97 -2.30
N LYS A 2 -12.70 -34.32 -1.84
CA LYS A 2 -12.76 -33.00 -1.20
C LYS A 2 -12.69 -31.96 -2.33
N PRO A 3 -13.60 -30.98 -2.43
CA PRO A 3 -13.48 -29.94 -3.45
C PRO A 3 -12.14 -29.22 -3.26
N PRO A 4 -11.46 -28.78 -4.35
CA PRO A 4 -10.28 -27.95 -4.21
C PRO A 4 -10.67 -26.73 -3.39
N MET A 5 -9.98 -26.55 -2.27
CA MET A 5 -10.16 -25.44 -1.36
C MET A 5 -10.08 -24.16 -2.20
N SER A 6 -11.16 -23.40 -2.11
CA SER A 6 -11.50 -22.15 -2.77
C SER A 6 -10.30 -21.41 -3.34
N ALA A 7 -10.38 -21.04 -4.62
CA ALA A 7 -9.65 -19.89 -5.14
C ALA A 7 -9.80 -18.78 -4.09
N GLU A 8 -8.69 -18.46 -3.40
CA GLU A 8 -8.69 -17.44 -2.37
C GLU A 8 -9.30 -16.19 -2.99
N ASN A 9 -10.40 -15.72 -2.40
CA ASN A 9 -11.01 -14.43 -2.70
C ASN A 9 -10.00 -13.34 -2.32
N SER A 10 -8.95 -13.17 -3.12
CA SER A 10 -8.06 -12.04 -3.02
C SER A 10 -8.87 -10.84 -3.48
N LEU A 11 -9.38 -10.08 -2.52
CA LEU A 11 -10.06 -8.82 -2.79
C LEU A 11 -9.15 -7.99 -3.72
N PRO A 12 -9.70 -7.36 -4.77
CA PRO A 12 -8.90 -6.60 -5.71
C PRO A 12 -8.09 -5.54 -4.96
N ARG A 13 -6.76 -5.63 -5.05
CA ARG A 13 -5.86 -4.66 -4.43
C ARG A 13 -5.98 -3.35 -5.17
N THR A 14 -6.58 -2.37 -4.50
CA THR A 14 -6.83 -1.04 -5.06
C THR A 14 -5.77 -0.08 -4.56
N PHE A 15 -5.14 0.64 -5.49
CA PHE A 15 -4.12 1.64 -5.19
C PHE A 15 -4.55 3.02 -5.69
N ILE A 16 -4.22 4.04 -4.92
CA ILE A 16 -4.44 5.45 -5.29
C ILE A 16 -3.09 6.07 -5.61
N LEU A 17 -2.90 6.45 -6.88
CA LEU A 17 -1.72 7.16 -7.35
C LEU A 17 -2.00 8.66 -7.40
N ARG A 18 -1.14 9.46 -6.77
CA ARG A 18 -1.17 10.93 -6.86
C ARG A 18 0.16 11.43 -7.38
N ILE A 19 0.11 12.33 -8.36
CA ILE A 19 1.27 13.00 -8.95
C ILE A 19 0.99 14.50 -8.92
N TRP A 20 1.93 15.30 -8.41
CA TRP A 20 1.79 16.74 -8.34
C TRP A 20 3.12 17.43 -8.59
N ARG A 21 3.05 18.73 -8.92
CA ARG A 21 4.21 19.62 -8.95
C ARG A 21 4.29 20.39 -7.64
N GLU A 22 5.47 20.41 -7.06
CA GLU A 22 5.80 21.19 -5.87
C GLU A 22 6.76 22.32 -6.28
N LYS A 23 6.47 23.56 -5.87
CA LYS A 23 7.39 24.69 -6.07
C LYS A 23 8.51 24.57 -5.03
N THR A 24 9.76 24.74 -5.46
CA THR A 24 10.92 24.77 -4.58
C THR A 24 11.29 26.21 -4.21
N ASP A 25 12.16 26.34 -3.20
CA ASP A 25 12.68 27.65 -2.75
C ASP A 25 13.43 28.41 -3.84
N ASN A 26 13.99 27.70 -4.84
CA ASN A 26 14.72 28.29 -5.97
C ASN A 26 13.80 28.64 -7.15
N GLU A 27 12.50 28.78 -6.92
CA GLU A 27 11.47 29.01 -7.93
C GLU A 27 11.35 27.92 -9.02
N SER A 28 12.04 26.79 -8.85
CA SER A 28 11.90 25.64 -9.74
C SER A 28 10.70 24.79 -9.33
N PHE A 29 10.31 23.85 -10.18
CA PHE A 29 9.26 22.89 -9.88
C PHE A 29 9.83 21.47 -9.87
N LEU A 30 9.45 20.69 -8.87
CA LEU A 30 9.75 19.27 -8.79
C LEU A 30 8.47 18.46 -8.93
N TRP A 31 8.55 17.37 -9.69
CA TRP A 31 7.50 16.36 -9.69
C TRP A 31 7.62 15.50 -8.45
N ARG A 32 6.50 15.31 -7.76
CA ARG A 32 6.35 14.44 -6.60
C ARG A 32 5.24 13.46 -6.86
N GLY A 33 5.36 12.29 -6.25
CA GLY A 33 4.36 11.26 -6.32
C GLY A 33 4.12 10.58 -4.99
N SER A 34 2.93 10.03 -4.83
CA SER A 34 2.64 9.07 -3.76
C SER A 34 1.71 7.98 -4.27
N VAL A 35 1.92 6.76 -3.77
CA VAL A 35 1.00 5.64 -3.95
C VAL A 35 0.45 5.26 -2.58
N SER A 36 -0.85 5.03 -2.50
CA SER A 36 -1.51 4.57 -1.28
C SER A 36 -2.26 3.26 -1.55
N ASN A 37 -2.12 2.27 -0.67
CA ASN A 37 -2.95 1.08 -0.68
C ASN A 37 -4.30 1.43 -0.03
N ALA A 38 -5.41 1.32 -0.76
CA ALA A 38 -6.73 1.72 -0.28
C ALA A 38 -7.26 0.82 0.86
N GLN A 39 -6.74 -0.41 0.99
CA GLN A 39 -7.14 -1.36 2.01
C GLN A 39 -6.36 -1.16 3.32
N SER A 40 -5.03 -1.04 3.24
CA SER A 40 -4.19 -0.89 4.44
C SER A 40 -4.04 0.56 4.90
N GLY A 41 -4.32 1.53 4.03
CA GLY A 41 -4.02 2.94 4.26
C GLY A 41 -2.54 3.30 4.16
N GLU A 42 -1.65 2.33 3.91
CA GLU A 42 -0.21 2.57 3.77
C GLU A 42 0.05 3.49 2.58
N ARG A 43 0.93 4.48 2.75
CA ARG A 43 1.33 5.44 1.73
C ARG A 43 2.85 5.50 1.61
N LEU A 44 3.34 5.44 0.38
CA LEU A 44 4.75 5.61 0.05
C LEU A 44 4.91 6.76 -0.96
N TYR A 45 5.99 7.52 -0.84
CA TYR A 45 6.33 8.64 -1.72
C TYR A 45 7.41 8.23 -2.71
N PHE A 46 7.34 8.78 -3.92
CA PHE A 46 8.32 8.55 -4.98
C PHE A 46 8.58 9.82 -5.78
N GLN A 47 9.74 9.87 -6.42
CA GLN A 47 10.16 10.95 -7.32
C GLN A 47 10.53 10.43 -8.71
N THR A 48 10.77 9.12 -8.85
CA THR A 48 11.10 8.48 -10.12
C THR A 48 10.14 7.32 -10.41
N MET A 49 10.07 6.91 -11.67
CA MET A 49 9.26 5.75 -12.08
C MET A 49 9.76 4.44 -11.44
N GLU A 50 11.07 4.31 -11.26
CA GLU A 50 11.68 3.16 -10.58
C GLU A 50 11.21 3.05 -9.13
N GLN A 51 11.22 4.16 -8.39
CA GLN A 51 10.72 4.20 -7.01
C GLN A 51 9.21 3.87 -6.93
N LEU A 52 8.41 4.28 -7.92
CA LEU A 52 7.00 3.89 -7.99
C LEU A 52 6.85 2.37 -8.15
N LYS A 53 7.61 1.77 -9.08
CA LYS A 53 7.58 0.32 -9.31
C LYS A 53 7.96 -0.44 -8.04
N ASP A 54 9.00 0.00 -7.33
CA ASP A 54 9.44 -0.63 -6.09
C ASP A 54 8.38 -0.49 -4.99
N ALA A 55 7.77 0.69 -4.86
CA ALA A 55 6.71 0.93 -3.88
C ALA A 55 5.49 0.03 -4.13
N VAL A 56 5.05 -0.10 -5.38
CA VAL A 56 3.91 -0.96 -5.75
C VAL A 56 4.25 -2.44 -5.52
N THR A 57 5.44 -2.88 -5.92
CA THR A 57 5.91 -4.28 -5.71
C THR A 57 5.87 -4.62 -4.22
N ARG A 58 6.45 -3.76 -3.38
CA ARG A 58 6.45 -3.94 -1.93
C ARG A 58 5.03 -4.01 -1.34
N MET A 59 4.12 -3.15 -1.77
CA MET A 59 2.74 -3.16 -1.28
C MET A 59 1.92 -4.37 -1.76
N ILE A 60 2.31 -4.98 -2.87
CA ILE A 60 1.73 -6.24 -3.37
C ILE A 60 2.31 -7.44 -2.60
N GLU A 61 3.60 -7.44 -2.31
CA GLU A 61 4.25 -8.56 -1.61
C GLU A 61 3.96 -8.57 -0.11
N THR A 62 3.62 -7.41 0.46
CA THR A 62 3.25 -7.32 1.88
C THR A 62 1.83 -7.88 2.08
N PRO A 63 1.64 -8.97 2.85
CA PRO A 63 0.30 -9.45 3.17
C PRO A 63 -0.46 -8.40 3.98
N PRO A 64 -1.79 -8.30 3.85
CA PRO A 64 -2.59 -7.47 4.74
C PRO A 64 -2.27 -7.89 6.18
N ARG A 65 -2.00 -6.93 7.07
CA ARG A 65 -1.91 -7.25 8.49
C ARG A 65 -3.25 -7.86 8.89
N GLU A 66 -3.27 -9.15 9.20
CA GLU A 66 -4.40 -9.73 9.93
C GLU A 66 -4.56 -8.90 11.19
N ASN A 67 -5.76 -8.33 11.38
CA ASN A 67 -6.14 -7.79 12.68
C ASN A 67 -6.09 -8.96 13.66
N ILE A 68 -4.98 -9.08 14.40
CA ILE A 68 -4.96 -9.89 15.62
C ILE A 68 -5.92 -9.15 16.54
N PRO A 69 -7.12 -9.69 16.86
CA PRO A 69 -7.94 -9.09 17.89
C PRO A 69 -7.08 -9.08 19.16
N ASP A 70 -7.03 -7.94 19.85
CA ASP A 70 -6.41 -7.83 21.16
C ASP A 70 -6.95 -8.96 22.04
N SER A 71 -6.16 -10.03 22.17
CA SER A 71 -6.53 -11.14 23.04
C SER A 71 -6.72 -10.55 24.42
N GLU A 72 -7.94 -10.74 24.90
CA GLU A 72 -8.47 -10.25 26.15
C GLU A 72 -7.42 -10.31 27.25
N THR A 73 -7.30 -9.18 27.96
CA THR A 73 -6.67 -9.09 29.27
C THR A 73 -7.30 -10.14 30.18
N SER A 74 -6.76 -11.37 30.20
CA SER A 74 -7.05 -12.37 31.22
C SER A 74 -6.29 -11.96 32.48
N ILE A 75 -6.93 -11.12 33.28
CA ILE A 75 -6.65 -11.05 34.71
C ILE A 75 -7.50 -12.14 35.35
N LEU A 76 -6.83 -13.23 35.75
CA LEU A 76 -7.24 -14.09 36.85
C LEU A 76 -6.02 -14.32 37.74
#